data_AF-K0IKI1-F1
#
_entry.id   AF-K0IKI1-F1
#
_cell.length_a   1.000
_cell.length_b   1.000
_cell.length_c   1.000
_cell.angle_alpha   90.00
_cell.angle_beta   90.00
_cell.angle_gamma   90.00
#
_symmetry.space_group_name_H-M   'P 1'
#
loop_
_entity.id
_entity.type
_entity.pdbx_description
1 polymer ?
#
loop_
_entity_poly.entity_id
_entity_poly.type
_entity_poly.pdbx_seq_one_letter_code
_entity_poly.pdbx_strand_id
1 'polypeptide(L)' 'MHIYILIAIWFVGIATAAVALFMPVYSDYVIVGVVGWITVGASTGLILYEIKRIRAEDRKKELA' A
#
# COMPACT_ATOMS: atom_id res chain seq x y z
N MET A 1 4.36 -10.08 11.54
CA MET A 1 3.58 -10.70 10.43
C MET A 1 2.66 -9.72 9.69
N HIS A 2 2.06 -8.72 10.34
CA HIS A 2 1.09 -7.80 9.69
C HIS A 2 1.66 -6.89 8.59
N ILE A 3 2.88 -6.39 8.73
CA ILE A 3 3.44 -5.42 7.77
C ILE A 3 3.80 -6.03 6.40
N TYR A 4 4.21 -7.30 6.36
CA TYR A 4 4.55 -7.99 5.10
C TYR A 4 3.34 -8.13 4.18
N ILE A 5 2.16 -8.35 4.75
CA ILE A 5 0.90 -8.43 4.00
C ILE A 5 0.57 -7.06 3.40
N LEU A 6 0.73 -5.99 4.17
CA LEU A 6 0.51 -4.62 3.68
C LEU A 6 1.47 -4.27 2.54
N ILE A 7 2.74 -4.67 2.64
CA ILE A 7 3.74 -4.49 1.57
C ILE A 7 3.37 -5.31 0.33
N ALA A 8 2.92 -6.56 0.49
CA ALA A 8 2.47 -7.37 -0.64
C ALA A 8 1.27 -6.73 -1.36
N ILE A 9 0.28 -6.23 -0.61
CA ILE A 9 -0.88 -5.50 -1.15
C ILE A 9 -0.42 -4.21 -1.87
N TRP A 10 0.56 -3.51 -1.32
CA TRP A 10 1.13 -2.32 -1.94
C TRP A 10 1.73 -2.63 -3.32
N PHE A 11 2.51 -3.72 -3.43
CA PHE A 11 3.08 -4.16 -4.72
C PHE A 11 2.01 -4.61 -5.71
N VAL A 12 0.94 -5.27 -5.24
CA VAL A 12 -0.22 -5.60 -6.09
C VAL A 12 -0.84 -4.32 -6.67
N GLY A 13 -1.03 -3.28 -5.85
CA GLY A 13 -1.53 -1.99 -6.31
C GLY A 13 -0.65 -1.33 -7.39
N ILE A 14 0.67 -1.35 -7.20
CA ILE A 14 1.65 -0.88 -8.22
C ILE A 14 1.52 -1.70 -9.51
N ALA A 15 1.46 -3.03 -9.40
CA ALA A 15 1.34 -3.90 -10.56
C ALA A 15 0.03 -3.62 -11.33
N THR A 16 -1.08 -3.43 -10.64
CA THR A 16 -2.36 -3.06 -11.26
C THR A 16 -2.27 -1.71 -11.98
N ALA A 17 -1.64 -0.70 -11.36
CA ALA A 17 -1.43 0.59 -12.01
C ALA A 17 -0.51 0.49 -13.24
N ALA A 18 0.51 -0.37 -13.20
CA ALA A 18 1.38 -0.63 -14.35
C ALA A 18 0.64 -1.34 -15.49
N VAL A 19 -0.22 -2.31 -15.19
CA VAL A 19 -1.07 -2.98 -16.19
C VAL A 19 -2.01 -2.00 -16.89
N ALA A 20 -2.53 -1.00 -16.17
CA ALA A 20 -3.39 0.02 -16.75
C ALA A 20 -2.70 0.77 -17.91
N LEU A 21 -1.37 0.98 -17.85
CA LEU A 21 -0.62 1.71 -18.89
C LEU A 21 -0.64 1.01 -20.26
N PHE A 22 -0.93 -0.29 -20.29
CA PHE A 22 -1.04 -1.06 -21.53
C PHE A 22 -2.47 -1.08 -22.09
N MET A 23 -3.43 -0.43 -21.43
CA MET A 23 -4.82 -0.38 -21.87
C MET A 23 -5.02 0.69 -22.95
N PRO A 24 -5.48 0.32 -24.16
CA PRO A 24 -5.68 1.28 -25.25
C PRO A 24 -6.95 2.11 -25.07
N VAL A 25 -7.91 1.61 -24.28
CA VAL A 25 -9.17 2.30 -23.98
C VAL A 25 -8.96 3.20 -22.77
N TYR A 26 -9.06 4.52 -22.97
CA TYR A 26 -8.83 5.51 -21.91
C TYR A 26 -9.72 5.30 -20.67
N SER A 27 -10.99 4.92 -20.85
CA SER A 27 -11.89 4.63 -19.73
C SER A 27 -11.36 3.49 -18.85
N ASP A 28 -10.88 2.42 -19.47
CA ASP A 28 -10.36 1.25 -18.76
C ASP A 28 -9.04 1.58 -18.06
N TYR A 29 -8.17 2.34 -18.74
CA TYR A 29 -6.95 2.89 -18.15
C TYR A 29 -7.25 3.70 -16.87
N VAL A 30 -8.22 4.63 -16.93
CA VAL A 30 -8.55 5.47 -15.77
C VAL A 30 -9.11 4.62 -14.62
N ILE A 31 -10.04 3.70 -14.89
CA ILE A 31 -10.66 2.87 -13.85
C ILE A 31 -9.60 1.99 -13.17
N VAL A 32 -8.83 1.24 -13.95
CA VAL A 32 -7.84 0.28 -13.42
C VAL A 32 -6.67 1.01 -12.76
N GLY A 33 -6.23 2.13 -13.36
CA GLY A 33 -5.19 2.99 -12.80
C GLY A 33 -5.59 3.57 -11.45
N VAL A 34 -6.81 4.11 -11.33
CA VAL A 34 -7.33 4.66 -10.06
C VAL A 34 -7.42 3.58 -8.99
N VAL A 35 -7.92 2.39 -9.31
CA VAL A 35 -7.97 1.26 -8.36
C VAL A 35 -6.57 0.89 -7.85
N GLY A 36 -5.59 0.82 -8.76
CA GLY A 36 -4.19 0.60 -8.39
C GLY A 36 -3.64 1.67 -7.45
N TRP A 37 -3.83 2.94 -7.80
CA TRP A 37 -3.35 4.08 -7.00
C TRP A 37 -4.04 4.20 -5.64
N ILE A 38 -5.35 3.94 -5.55
CA ILE A 38 -6.07 3.90 -4.26
C ILE A 38 -5.49 2.81 -3.37
N THR A 39 -5.23 1.63 -3.92
CA THR A 39 -4.64 0.50 -3.18
C THR A 39 -3.25 0.88 -2.64
N VAL A 40 -2.41 1.50 -3.46
CA VAL A 40 -1.08 2.01 -3.07
C VAL A 40 -1.21 3.07 -1.97
N GLY A 41 -2.08 4.05 -2.12
CA GLY A 41 -2.28 5.13 -1.14
C GLY A 41 -2.77 4.61 0.21
N ALA A 42 -3.79 3.77 0.21
CA ALA A 42 -4.36 3.18 1.43
C ALA A 42 -3.35 2.28 2.15
N SER A 43 -2.68 1.38 1.42
CA SER A 43 -1.66 0.50 2.01
C SER A 43 -0.45 1.28 2.55
N THR A 44 -0.01 2.35 1.86
CA THR A 44 1.07 3.23 2.36
C THR A 44 0.71 3.83 3.71
N GLY A 45 -0.52 4.35 3.87
CA GLY A 45 -0.98 4.91 5.14
C GLY A 45 -0.96 3.88 6.27
N LEU A 46 -1.43 2.67 6.00
CA LEU A 46 -1.43 1.56 6.97
C LEU A 46 -0.01 1.09 7.33
N ILE A 47 0.91 1.01 6.35
CA ILE A 47 2.32 0.65 6.59
C ILE A 47 2.95 1.68 7.54
N LEU A 48 2.77 2.97 7.27
CA LEU A 48 3.32 4.04 8.10
C LEU A 48 2.72 4.02 9.52
N TYR A 49 1.43 3.74 9.63
CA TYR A 49 0.76 3.57 10.93
C TYR A 49 1.34 2.40 11.71
N GLU A 50 1.49 1.23 11.08
CA GLU A 50 2.03 0.03 11.71
C GLU A 50 3.49 0.24 12.17
N ILE A 51 4.33 0.89 11.36
CA ILE A 51 5.71 1.24 11.73
C ILE A 51 5.73 2.15 12.97
N LYS A 52 4.86 3.17 12.99
CA LYS A 52 4.76 4.07 14.16
C LYS A 52 4.28 3.32 15.41
N ARG A 53 3.32 2.39 15.27
CA ARG A 53 2.83 1.58 16.39
C ARG A 53 3.91 0.70 16.98
N ILE A 54 4.64 -0.04 16.14
CA ILE A 54 5.75 -0.92 16.56
C ILE A 54 6.81 -0.10 17.31
N ARG A 55 7.22 1.05 16.74
CA ARG A 55 8.22 1.92 17.38
C ARG A 55 7.77 2.47 18.74
N ALA A 56 6.47 2.72 18.91
CA ALA A 56 5.92 3.19 20.17
C ALA A 56 5.85 2.06 21.22
N GLU A 57 5.54 0.83 20.80
CA GLU A 57 5.55 -0.35 21.67
C GLU A 57 6.97 -0.71 22.13
N ASP A 58 7.97 -0.65 21.23
CA ASP A 58 9.37 -0.93 21.56
C ASP A 58 9.92 0.08 22.58
N ARG A 59 9.66 1.39 22.37
CA ARG A 59 10.07 2.43 23.32
C ARG A 59 9.47 2.22 24.72
N LYS A 60 8.22 1.74 24.81
CA LYS A 60 7.59 1.46 26.12
C LYS A 60 8.27 0.30 26.84
N LYS A 61 8.75 -0.71 26.11
CA LYS A 61 9.50 -1.84 26.69
C LYS A 61 10.89 -1.43 27.15
N GLU A 62 11.54 -0.49 26.48
CA GLU A 62 12.86 0.03 26.89
C GLU A 62 12.80 0.89 28.17
N LEU A 63 11.64 1.46 28.49
CA LEU A 63 11.42 2.33 29.65
C LEU A 63 10.84 1.60 30.88
N ALA A 64 10.50 0.31 30.75
CA ALA A 64 9.91 -0.53 31.79
C ALA A 64 10.96 -1.49 32.36
#